data_AF-A0A6M0T3U4-F1
#
_entry.id   AF-A0A6M0T3U4-F1
#
_cell.length_a   1.000
_cell.length_b   1.000
_cell.length_c   1.000
_cell.angle_alpha   90.00
_cell.angle_beta   90.00
_cell.angle_gamma   90.00
#
_symmetry.space_group_name_H-M   'P 1'
#
loop_
_entity.id
_entity.type
_entity.pdbx_description
1 polymer ?
#
loop_
_entity_poly.entity_id
_entity_poly.type
_entity_poly.pdbx_seq_one_letter_code
_entity_poly.pdbx_strand_id
1 'polypeptide(L)'
;MDYKLLDEHLEFIQPYLIKWFREYNILMLEADYKIYKYEVLDEFINNPRTLICQGYINSIKNAFKEMIKSYYYSVSANLIEKELLKEGQEWSGYWKYEIKNYYCRNLIPQFFSILDYIAVMINELSKQQLITKIYLVNFKKIKYELSKYIKNDYLGWLTNNDIRKINTLIQYAYLNITDEEKEVLKPYRNKAIHRYLIGIDEILVNTHRKELTNKDKKMFQVNQGHKYSVKFKPEYNFNQLIIIIEKLINNLDLMISELMRLDIMKEVIKVKEPTS
;
A
#
# COMPACT_ATOMS: atom_id res chain seq x y z
N MET A 1 -19.36 -25.90 20.12
CA MET A 1 -18.07 -25.19 20.18
C MET A 1 -17.46 -25.55 21.51
N ASP A 2 -16.24 -26.07 21.52
CA ASP A 2 -15.56 -26.42 22.77
C ASP A 2 -14.98 -25.15 23.38
N TYR A 3 -15.68 -24.59 24.36
CA TYR A 3 -15.30 -23.33 25.01
C TYR A 3 -13.97 -23.43 25.72
N LYS A 4 -13.62 -24.61 26.26
CA LYS A 4 -12.36 -24.81 26.97
C LYS A 4 -11.17 -24.71 26.01
N LEU A 5 -11.27 -25.34 24.85
CA LEU A 5 -10.24 -25.25 23.81
C LEU A 5 -10.11 -23.81 23.27
N LEU A 6 -11.22 -23.09 23.15
CA LEU A 6 -11.21 -21.68 22.77
C LEU A 6 -10.46 -20.82 23.81
N ASP A 7 -10.75 -21.02 25.09
CA ASP A 7 -10.11 -20.28 26.19
C ASP A 7 -8.59 -20.57 26.23
N GLU A 8 -8.18 -21.83 26.10
CA GLU A 8 -6.76 -22.23 26.03
C GLU A 8 -6.04 -21.55 24.85
N HIS A 9 -6.68 -21.46 23.68
CA HIS A 9 -6.11 -20.76 22.53
C HIS A 9 -6.05 -19.25 22.72
N LEU A 10 -7.08 -18.64 23.33
CA LEU A 10 -7.10 -17.21 23.62
C LEU A 10 -6.01 -16.83 24.64
N GLU A 11 -5.87 -17.59 25.72
CA GLU A 11 -4.82 -17.41 26.72
C GLU A 11 -3.43 -17.52 26.10
N PHE A 12 -3.23 -18.48 25.18
CA PHE A 12 -1.95 -18.63 24.47
C PHE A 12 -1.64 -17.45 23.54
N ILE A 13 -2.62 -16.96 22.78
CA ILE A 13 -2.42 -15.91 21.78
C ILE A 13 -2.29 -14.51 22.42
N GLN A 14 -2.95 -14.29 23.56
CA GLN A 14 -3.06 -12.97 24.19
C GLN A 14 -1.70 -12.26 24.38
N PRO A 15 -0.62 -12.91 24.89
CA PRO A 15 0.69 -12.28 25.00
C PRO A 15 1.24 -11.79 23.66
N TYR A 16 1.04 -12.57 22.58
CA TYR A 16 1.51 -12.22 21.24
C TYR A 16 0.68 -11.09 20.62
N LEU A 17 -0.62 -11.00 20.90
CA LEU A 17 -1.44 -9.85 20.51
C LEU A 17 -0.94 -8.58 21.20
N ILE A 18 -0.74 -8.61 22.52
CA ILE A 18 -0.22 -7.46 23.27
C ILE A 18 1.15 -7.05 22.71
N LYS A 19 2.02 -8.02 22.46
CA LYS A 19 3.33 -7.79 21.83
C LYS A 19 3.19 -7.15 20.47
N TRP A 20 2.31 -7.67 19.60
CA TRP A 20 2.06 -7.10 18.27
C TRP A 20 1.64 -5.65 18.36
N PHE A 21 0.68 -5.34 19.24
CA PHE A 21 0.22 -3.98 19.50
C PHE A 21 1.36 -3.07 20.01
N ARG A 22 2.28 -3.59 20.83
CA ARG A 22 3.45 -2.84 21.28
C ARG A 22 4.44 -2.56 20.14
N GLU A 23 4.83 -3.59 19.40
CA GLU A 23 5.85 -3.49 18.35
C GLU A 23 5.41 -2.54 17.21
N TYR A 24 4.15 -2.65 16.73
CA TYR A 24 3.70 -1.71 15.68
C TYR A 24 3.66 -0.27 16.18
N ASN A 25 3.32 -0.03 17.45
CA ASN A 25 3.27 1.31 18.03
C ASN A 25 4.68 1.92 18.13
N ILE A 26 5.67 1.13 18.54
CA ILE A 26 7.07 1.55 18.55
C ILE A 26 7.51 1.96 17.14
N LEU A 27 7.26 1.10 16.14
CA LEU A 27 7.60 1.41 14.74
C LEU A 27 6.88 2.67 14.22
N MET A 28 5.62 2.88 14.58
CA MET A 28 4.86 4.08 14.24
C MET A 28 5.43 5.36 14.90
N LEU A 29 5.96 5.26 16.12
CA LEU A 29 6.57 6.39 16.84
C LEU A 29 7.95 6.74 16.29
N GLU A 30 8.71 5.74 15.84
CA GLU A 30 10.05 5.91 15.25
C GLU A 30 10.00 6.36 13.78
N ALA A 31 8.82 6.34 13.15
CA ALA A 31 8.63 6.69 11.75
C ALA A 31 8.82 8.19 11.47
N ASP A 32 9.96 8.57 10.88
CA ASP A 32 10.26 9.96 10.46
C ASP A 32 9.88 10.23 8.99
N TYR A 33 8.58 10.19 8.69
CA TYR A 33 8.08 10.56 7.36
C TYR A 33 7.89 12.08 7.23
N LYS A 34 8.40 12.66 6.14
CA LYS A 34 8.37 14.12 5.90
C LYS A 34 6.95 14.66 5.83
N ILE A 35 6.00 13.87 5.31
CA ILE A 35 4.59 14.24 5.18
C ILE A 35 3.96 14.63 6.52
N TYR A 36 4.46 14.09 7.65
CA TYR A 36 3.94 14.37 8.99
C TYR A 36 4.30 15.75 9.52
N LYS A 37 5.29 16.42 8.92
CA LYS A 37 5.68 17.81 9.20
C LYS A 37 4.67 18.82 8.67
N TYR A 38 3.74 18.39 7.82
CA TYR A 38 2.75 19.27 7.22
C TYR A 38 1.36 19.04 7.82
N GLU A 39 0.59 20.11 7.92
CA GLU A 39 -0.79 20.16 8.35
C GLU A 39 -1.65 20.76 7.23
N VAL A 40 -2.85 20.22 7.03
CA VAL A 40 -3.82 20.79 6.09
C VAL A 40 -4.73 21.70 6.90
N LEU A 41 -4.81 22.96 6.51
CA LEU A 41 -5.67 23.95 7.15
C LEU A 41 -7.13 23.62 6.81
N ASP A 42 -7.98 23.57 7.83
CA ASP A 42 -9.41 23.24 7.70
C ASP A 42 -10.29 24.51 7.75
N GLU A 43 -9.70 25.68 7.48
CA GLU A 43 -10.42 26.95 7.43
C GLU A 43 -11.35 26.99 6.21
N PHE A 44 -12.57 27.48 6.42
CA PHE A 44 -13.57 27.60 5.36
C PHE A 44 -13.18 28.72 4.39
N ILE A 45 -12.46 28.35 3.33
CA ILE A 45 -12.01 29.26 2.28
C ILE A 45 -12.95 29.08 1.08
N ASN A 46 -13.71 30.12 0.75
CA ASN A 46 -14.64 30.18 -0.38
C ASN A 46 -13.91 30.31 -1.75
N ASN A 47 -12.89 29.47 -1.99
CA ASN A 47 -12.18 29.38 -3.25
C ASN A 47 -12.18 27.91 -3.74
N PRO A 48 -12.79 27.60 -4.90
CA PRO A 48 -12.84 26.23 -5.43
C PRO A 48 -11.48 25.55 -5.56
N ARG A 49 -10.42 26.30 -5.91
CA ARG A 49 -9.04 25.81 -5.98
C ARG A 49 -8.57 25.29 -4.64
N THR A 50 -8.79 26.06 -3.59
CA THR A 50 -8.37 25.77 -2.22
C THR A 50 -9.12 24.57 -1.67
N LEU A 51 -10.44 24.48 -1.91
CA LEU A 51 -11.26 23.33 -1.52
C LEU A 51 -10.79 22.02 -2.18
N ILE A 52 -10.44 22.07 -3.47
CA ILE A 52 -9.87 20.92 -4.18
C ILE A 52 -8.55 20.50 -3.52
N CYS A 53 -7.63 21.44 -3.32
CA CYS A 53 -6.35 21.17 -2.65
C CYS A 53 -6.56 20.55 -1.25
N GLN A 54 -7.42 21.13 -0.41
CA GLN A 54 -7.72 20.63 0.94
C GLN A 54 -8.27 19.20 0.90
N GLY A 55 -9.34 18.98 0.12
CA GLY A 55 -10.03 17.70 0.06
C GLY A 55 -9.14 16.56 -0.44
N TYR A 56 -8.40 16.79 -1.53
CA TYR A 56 -7.51 15.78 -2.08
C TYR A 56 -6.29 15.53 -1.17
N ILE A 57 -5.63 16.57 -0.66
CA ILE A 57 -4.45 16.36 0.19
C ILE A 57 -4.83 15.68 1.51
N ASN A 58 -5.95 16.02 2.14
CA ASN A 58 -6.43 15.29 3.32
C ASN A 58 -6.67 13.81 3.02
N SER A 59 -7.34 13.51 1.89
CA SER A 59 -7.60 12.14 1.46
C SER A 59 -6.31 11.37 1.19
N ILE A 60 -5.34 11.98 0.50
CA ILE A 60 -4.03 11.40 0.17
C ILE A 60 -3.22 11.14 1.45
N LYS A 61 -3.17 12.11 2.39
CA LYS A 61 -2.46 11.96 3.67
C LYS A 61 -3.05 10.84 4.52
N ASN A 62 -4.38 10.76 4.60
CA ASN A 62 -5.05 9.69 5.34
C ASN A 62 -4.80 8.33 4.69
N ALA A 63 -4.92 8.23 3.36
CA ALA A 63 -4.61 6.99 2.64
C ALA A 63 -3.14 6.56 2.82
N PHE A 64 -2.20 7.51 2.82
CA PHE A 64 -0.78 7.22 3.10
C PHE A 64 -0.59 6.75 4.55
N LYS A 65 -1.20 7.42 5.53
CA LYS A 65 -1.13 7.01 6.95
C LYS A 65 -1.66 5.60 7.17
N GLU A 66 -2.77 5.23 6.55
CA GLU A 66 -3.30 3.86 6.62
C GLU A 66 -2.39 2.83 5.93
N MET A 67 -1.69 3.23 4.86
CA MET A 67 -0.67 2.40 4.21
C MET A 67 0.51 2.14 5.15
N ILE A 68 1.02 3.17 5.84
CA ILE A 68 2.08 3.05 6.84
C ILE A 68 1.67 2.12 7.99
N LYS A 69 0.46 2.30 8.53
CA LYS A 69 -0.06 1.41 9.58
C LYS A 69 -0.10 -0.05 9.12
N SER A 70 -0.64 -0.31 7.93
CA SER A 70 -0.71 -1.66 7.36
C SER A 70 0.68 -2.27 7.13
N TYR A 71 1.64 -1.45 6.71
CA TYR A 71 3.04 -1.84 6.56
C TYR A 71 3.63 -2.28 7.91
N TYR A 72 3.51 -1.46 8.96
CA TYR A 72 4.05 -1.83 10.28
C TYR A 72 3.29 -2.95 10.97
N TYR A 73 1.98 -3.09 10.75
CA TYR A 73 1.24 -4.29 11.16
C TYR A 73 1.82 -5.55 10.55
N SER A 74 2.14 -5.50 9.25
CA SER A 74 2.75 -6.62 8.57
C SER A 74 4.18 -6.91 9.05
N VAL A 75 5.00 -5.88 9.25
CA VAL A 75 6.39 -6.03 9.72
C VAL A 75 6.43 -6.60 11.14
N SER A 76 5.62 -6.06 12.05
CA SER A 76 5.55 -6.55 13.44
C SER A 76 5.00 -7.98 13.52
N ALA A 77 4.00 -8.34 12.70
CA ALA A 77 3.50 -9.72 12.62
C ALA A 77 4.57 -10.71 12.12
N ASN A 78 5.46 -10.28 11.21
CA ASN A 78 6.60 -11.08 10.75
C ASN A 78 7.63 -11.34 11.87
N LEU A 79 7.78 -10.41 12.83
CA LEU A 79 8.65 -10.63 14.00
C LEU A 79 8.09 -11.75 14.88
N ILE A 80 6.79 -11.72 15.15
CA ILE A 80 6.08 -12.72 15.97
C ILE A 80 6.06 -14.08 15.27
N GLU A 81 5.75 -14.12 13.97
CA GLU A 81 5.83 -15.36 13.18
C GLU A 81 7.20 -16.02 13.33
N LYS A 82 8.29 -15.25 13.16
CA LYS A 82 9.66 -15.78 13.24
C LYS A 82 10.01 -16.31 14.62
N GLU A 83 9.50 -15.70 15.67
CA GLU A 83 9.67 -16.17 17.06
C GLU A 83 8.93 -17.49 17.28
N LEU A 84 7.63 -17.52 17.00
CA LEU A 84 6.79 -18.73 17.11
C LEU A 84 7.33 -19.90 16.28
N LEU A 85 7.82 -19.62 15.08
CA LEU A 85 8.41 -20.63 14.21
C LEU A 85 9.68 -21.25 14.82
N LYS A 86 10.52 -20.44 15.48
CA LYS A 86 11.71 -20.94 16.19
C LYS A 86 11.35 -21.79 17.41
N GLU A 87 10.24 -21.47 18.05
CA GLU A 87 9.70 -22.21 19.20
C GLU A 87 8.91 -23.47 18.79
N GLY A 88 8.77 -23.73 17.48
CA GLY A 88 8.00 -24.86 16.97
C GLY A 88 6.49 -24.73 17.17
N GLN A 89 5.99 -23.51 17.40
CA GLN A 89 4.58 -23.25 17.69
C GLN A 89 3.75 -23.20 16.40
N GLU A 90 2.65 -23.95 16.37
CA GLU A 90 1.76 -24.04 15.20
C GLU A 90 1.08 -22.71 14.86
N TRP A 91 0.91 -21.84 15.87
CA TRP A 91 0.38 -20.48 15.72
C TRP A 91 1.20 -19.58 14.78
N SER A 92 2.46 -19.93 14.48
CA SER A 92 3.26 -19.23 13.47
C SER A 92 2.55 -19.16 12.11
N GLY A 93 1.79 -20.20 11.72
CA GLY A 93 1.00 -20.21 10.50
C GLY A 93 -0.12 -19.16 10.50
N TYR A 94 -0.82 -19.01 11.63
CA TYR A 94 -1.86 -17.98 11.78
C TYR A 94 -1.26 -16.57 11.60
N TRP A 95 -0.17 -16.28 12.30
CA TRP A 95 0.52 -14.98 12.20
C TRP A 95 1.03 -14.70 10.77
N LYS A 96 1.48 -15.74 10.07
CA LYS A 96 1.92 -15.64 8.67
C LYS A 96 0.78 -15.29 7.72
N TYR A 97 -0.33 -16.02 7.72
CA TYR A 97 -1.36 -15.90 6.69
C TYR A 97 -2.44 -14.88 7.03
N GLU A 98 -2.97 -14.92 8.25
CA GLU A 98 -4.13 -14.12 8.66
C GLU A 98 -3.76 -12.71 9.10
N ILE A 99 -2.50 -12.50 9.48
CA ILE A 99 -2.03 -11.18 9.92
C ILE A 99 -0.98 -10.65 8.94
N LYS A 100 0.24 -11.20 8.92
CA LYS A 100 1.35 -10.71 8.11
C LYS A 100 0.98 -10.57 6.62
N ASN A 101 0.59 -11.66 5.96
CA ASN A 101 0.30 -11.62 4.53
C ASN A 101 -1.02 -10.91 4.20
N TYR A 102 -1.99 -10.96 5.12
CA TYR A 102 -3.26 -10.23 4.99
C TYR A 102 -3.05 -8.72 4.86
N TYR A 103 -2.21 -8.12 5.71
CA TYR A 103 -1.91 -6.69 5.63
C TYR A 103 -0.95 -6.38 4.47
N CYS A 104 0.06 -7.23 4.22
CA CYS A 104 1.04 -7.01 3.16
C CYS A 104 0.43 -6.93 1.75
N ARG A 105 -0.50 -7.84 1.42
CA ARG A 105 -1.04 -8.00 0.05
C ARG A 105 -1.76 -6.76 -0.49
N ASN A 106 -2.21 -5.85 0.37
CA ASN A 106 -2.96 -4.65 0.00
C ASN A 106 -2.08 -3.40 -0.17
N LEU A 107 -0.80 -3.45 0.20
CA LEU A 107 0.08 -2.28 0.19
C LEU A 107 0.38 -1.78 -1.22
N ILE A 108 0.75 -2.67 -2.15
CA ILE A 108 1.02 -2.27 -3.55
C ILE A 108 -0.25 -1.75 -4.26
N PRO A 109 -1.44 -2.39 -4.13
CA PRO A 109 -2.68 -1.81 -4.63
C PRO A 109 -2.98 -0.42 -4.06
N GLN A 110 -2.77 -0.23 -2.75
CA GLN A 110 -2.98 1.06 -2.09
C GLN A 110 -2.02 2.14 -2.62
N PHE A 111 -0.75 1.80 -2.86
CA PHE A 111 0.22 2.66 -3.53
C PHE A 111 -0.32 3.18 -4.87
N PHE A 112 -0.82 2.29 -5.73
CA PHE A 112 -1.39 2.68 -7.03
C PHE A 112 -2.65 3.54 -6.89
N SER A 113 -3.50 3.25 -5.90
CA SER A 113 -4.68 4.06 -5.60
C SER A 113 -4.30 5.48 -5.21
N ILE A 114 -3.26 5.65 -4.37
CA ILE A 114 -2.75 6.98 -3.98
C ILE A 114 -2.22 7.73 -5.20
N LEU A 115 -1.47 7.07 -6.08
CA LEU A 115 -0.99 7.67 -7.32
C LEU A 115 -2.14 8.16 -8.22
N ASP A 116 -3.20 7.36 -8.37
CA ASP A 116 -4.35 7.76 -9.17
C ASP A 116 -5.14 8.91 -8.52
N TYR A 117 -5.25 8.95 -7.19
CA TYR A 117 -5.82 10.10 -6.47
C TYR A 117 -5.02 11.39 -6.72
N ILE A 118 -3.69 11.33 -6.68
CA ILE A 118 -2.82 12.46 -7.05
C ILE A 118 -3.06 12.86 -8.52
N ALA A 119 -3.23 11.90 -9.41
CA ALA A 119 -3.51 12.14 -10.82
C ALA A 119 -4.85 12.88 -11.03
N VAL A 120 -5.88 12.48 -10.30
CA VAL A 120 -7.19 13.16 -10.31
C VAL A 120 -7.07 14.58 -9.78
N MET A 121 -6.38 14.79 -8.66
CA MET A 121 -6.13 16.14 -8.12
C MET A 121 -5.45 17.05 -9.15
N ILE A 122 -4.39 16.57 -9.80
CA ILE A 122 -3.69 17.33 -10.85
C ILE A 122 -4.64 17.66 -12.01
N ASN A 123 -5.47 16.70 -12.43
CA ASN A 123 -6.44 16.93 -13.51
C ASN A 123 -7.49 17.99 -13.11
N GLU A 124 -8.00 17.96 -11.89
CA GLU A 124 -8.95 18.97 -11.43
C GLU A 124 -8.31 20.35 -11.28
N LEU A 125 -7.08 20.43 -10.78
CA LEU A 125 -6.33 21.69 -10.73
C LEU A 125 -6.06 22.26 -12.13
N SER A 126 -5.93 21.38 -13.13
CA SER A 126 -5.87 21.75 -14.55
C SER A 126 -7.22 22.19 -15.14
N LYS A 127 -8.30 22.21 -14.35
CA LYS A 127 -9.70 22.36 -14.82
C LYS A 127 -10.08 21.34 -15.89
N GLN A 128 -9.64 20.09 -15.69
CA GLN A 128 -9.88 18.95 -16.59
C GLN A 128 -9.36 19.15 -18.02
N GLN A 129 -8.39 20.04 -18.21
CA GLN A 129 -7.79 20.32 -19.52
C GLN A 129 -6.83 19.21 -19.99
N LEU A 130 -6.27 18.43 -19.06
CA LEU A 130 -5.41 17.28 -19.40
C LEU A 130 -6.23 16.09 -19.89
N ILE A 131 -7.28 15.73 -19.14
CA ILE A 131 -8.18 14.62 -19.46
C ILE A 131 -9.61 15.04 -19.14
N THR A 132 -10.44 15.15 -20.16
CA THR A 132 -11.82 15.66 -20.04
C THR A 132 -12.77 14.70 -19.31
N LYS A 133 -12.54 13.38 -19.41
CA LYS A 133 -13.40 12.36 -18.77
C LYS A 133 -12.72 11.81 -17.52
N ILE A 134 -13.26 12.12 -16.33
CA ILE A 134 -12.63 11.78 -15.05
C ILE A 134 -12.38 10.28 -14.85
N TYR A 135 -13.29 9.41 -15.31
CA TYR A 135 -13.12 7.94 -15.20
C TYR A 135 -11.96 7.39 -16.06
N LEU A 136 -11.41 8.21 -16.97
CA LEU A 136 -10.22 7.84 -17.75
C LEU A 136 -8.93 8.28 -17.08
N VAL A 137 -8.99 9.10 -16.03
CA VAL A 137 -7.84 9.66 -15.33
C VAL A 137 -7.12 8.55 -14.58
N ASN A 138 -5.81 8.47 -14.82
CA ASN A 138 -4.92 7.61 -14.06
C ASN A 138 -3.50 8.17 -14.13
N PHE A 139 -2.65 7.76 -13.20
CA PHE A 139 -1.30 8.31 -13.03
C PHE A 139 -0.46 8.26 -14.31
N LYS A 140 -0.49 7.14 -15.03
CA LYS A 140 0.26 6.97 -16.29
C LYS A 140 -0.19 7.98 -17.35
N LYS A 141 -1.50 8.18 -17.53
CA LYS A 141 -2.02 9.12 -18.51
C LYS A 141 -1.77 10.57 -18.13
N ILE A 142 -1.96 10.93 -16.86
CA ILE A 142 -1.67 12.30 -16.39
C ILE A 142 -0.19 12.63 -16.56
N LYS A 143 0.71 11.70 -16.21
CA LYS A 143 2.14 11.85 -16.45
C LYS A 143 2.45 12.14 -17.92
N TYR A 144 1.82 11.40 -18.83
CA TYR A 144 2.01 11.60 -20.26
C TYR A 144 1.43 12.95 -20.73
N GLU A 145 0.18 13.26 -20.42
CA GLU A 145 -0.47 14.50 -20.87
C GLU A 145 0.20 15.74 -20.29
N LEU A 146 0.53 15.76 -18.99
CA LEU A 146 1.16 16.91 -18.33
C LEU A 146 2.52 17.27 -18.96
N SER A 147 3.26 16.28 -19.47
CA SER A 147 4.56 16.49 -20.11
C SER A 147 4.47 17.37 -21.37
N LYS A 148 3.32 17.40 -22.05
CA LYS A 148 3.08 18.22 -23.24
C LYS A 148 2.93 19.72 -22.94
N TYR A 149 2.69 20.08 -21.68
CA TYR A 149 2.39 21.45 -21.24
C TYR A 149 3.56 22.13 -20.52
N ILE A 150 4.77 21.56 -20.54
CA ILE A 150 5.96 22.10 -19.83
C ILE A 150 6.32 23.54 -20.25
N LYS A 151 5.98 23.92 -21.48
CA LYS A 151 6.26 25.25 -22.05
C LYS A 151 5.09 26.23 -21.91
N ASN A 152 3.96 25.81 -21.36
CA ASN A 152 2.77 26.64 -21.23
C ASN A 152 2.86 27.52 -19.98
N ASP A 153 2.43 28.77 -20.09
CA ASP A 153 2.45 29.72 -18.97
C ASP A 153 1.51 29.30 -17.83
N TYR A 154 0.35 28.71 -18.18
CA TYR A 154 -0.63 28.19 -17.25
C TYR A 154 -1.39 26.99 -17.84
N LEU A 155 -1.97 26.19 -16.96
CA LEU A 155 -2.86 25.08 -17.26
C LEU A 155 -3.93 25.00 -16.16
N GLY A 156 -5.15 25.46 -16.45
CA GLY A 156 -6.15 25.66 -15.41
C GLY A 156 -5.68 26.66 -14.35
N TRP A 157 -5.51 26.21 -13.10
CA TRP A 157 -4.93 26.99 -12.01
C TRP A 157 -3.43 26.74 -11.78
N LEU A 158 -2.83 25.78 -12.49
CA LEU A 158 -1.41 25.46 -12.37
C LEU A 158 -0.58 26.49 -13.14
N THR A 159 0.41 27.09 -12.48
CA THR A 159 1.39 27.97 -13.13
C THR A 159 2.45 27.14 -13.88
N ASN A 160 3.22 27.78 -14.78
CA ASN A 160 4.36 27.11 -15.41
C ASN A 160 5.33 26.49 -14.39
N ASN A 161 5.55 27.16 -13.26
CA ASN A 161 6.40 26.66 -12.19
C ASN A 161 5.81 25.39 -11.56
N ASP A 162 4.50 25.38 -11.27
CA ASP A 162 3.81 24.20 -10.75
C ASP A 162 3.87 23.04 -11.75
N ILE A 163 3.60 23.28 -13.03
CA ILE A 163 3.66 22.26 -14.09
C ILE A 163 5.05 21.62 -14.16
N ARG A 164 6.11 22.43 -14.13
CA ARG A 164 7.50 21.94 -14.14
C ARG A 164 7.82 21.12 -12.90
N LYS A 165 7.48 21.63 -11.71
CA LYS A 165 7.68 20.92 -10.45
C LYS A 165 6.93 19.59 -10.47
N ILE A 166 5.63 19.58 -10.76
CA ILE A 166 4.82 18.36 -10.81
C ILE A 166 5.41 17.35 -11.79
N ASN A 167 5.85 17.76 -12.99
CA ASN A 167 6.48 16.85 -13.97
C ASN A 167 7.75 16.16 -13.42
N THR A 168 8.50 16.84 -12.55
CA THR A 168 9.64 16.25 -11.84
C THR A 168 9.15 15.32 -10.72
N LEU A 169 8.20 15.77 -9.89
CA LEU A 169 7.71 15.02 -8.73
C LEU A 169 7.11 13.67 -9.11
N ILE A 170 6.33 13.60 -10.19
CA ILE A 170 5.71 12.35 -10.65
C ILE A 170 6.72 11.30 -11.13
N GLN A 171 7.99 11.68 -11.36
CA GLN A 171 9.05 10.71 -11.61
C GLN A 171 9.47 9.99 -10.33
N TYR A 172 9.34 10.63 -9.17
CA TYR A 172 9.75 10.07 -7.88
C TYR A 172 8.95 8.84 -7.47
N ALA A 173 7.74 8.65 -8.01
CA ALA A 173 6.90 7.49 -7.74
C ALA A 173 7.62 6.14 -7.91
N TYR A 174 8.59 6.06 -8.84
CA TYR A 174 9.39 4.86 -9.09
C TYR A 174 10.89 5.09 -8.94
N LEU A 175 11.30 6.08 -8.14
CA LEU A 175 12.70 6.32 -7.83
C LEU A 175 13.32 5.07 -7.18
N ASN A 176 14.52 4.67 -7.61
CA ASN A 176 15.24 3.50 -7.10
C ASN A 176 14.49 2.15 -7.21
N ILE A 177 13.44 2.07 -8.05
CA ILE A 177 12.77 0.83 -8.42
C ILE A 177 13.42 0.26 -9.67
N THR A 178 13.99 -0.95 -9.58
CA THR A 178 14.65 -1.62 -10.70
C THR A 178 13.64 -2.12 -11.74
N ASP A 179 14.11 -2.54 -12.91
CA ASP A 179 13.22 -3.08 -13.93
C ASP A 179 12.63 -4.44 -13.51
N GLU A 180 13.36 -5.28 -12.78
CA GLU A 180 12.83 -6.51 -12.18
C GLU A 180 11.73 -6.21 -11.16
N GLU A 181 11.92 -5.20 -10.32
CA GLU A 181 10.91 -4.77 -9.35
C GLU A 181 9.67 -4.22 -10.08
N LYS A 182 9.82 -3.51 -11.20
CA LYS A 182 8.67 -3.08 -12.01
C LYS A 182 7.88 -4.26 -12.57
N GLU A 183 8.52 -5.37 -12.95
CA GLU A 183 7.81 -6.59 -13.36
C GLU A 183 6.95 -7.15 -12.22
N VAL A 184 7.40 -7.07 -10.97
CA VAL A 184 6.61 -7.44 -9.77
C VAL A 184 5.38 -6.55 -9.63
N LEU A 185 5.48 -5.25 -9.97
CA LEU A 185 4.38 -4.29 -9.83
C LEU A 185 3.32 -4.41 -10.93
N LYS A 186 3.68 -4.84 -12.14
CA LYS A 186 2.76 -4.91 -13.30
C LYS A 186 1.46 -5.69 -13.01
N PRO A 187 1.49 -6.88 -12.40
CA PRO A 187 0.27 -7.63 -12.10
C PRO A 187 -0.67 -6.90 -11.14
N TYR A 188 -0.14 -6.11 -10.18
CA TYR A 188 -0.96 -5.32 -9.28
C TYR A 188 -1.68 -4.16 -9.99
N ARG A 189 -1.12 -3.66 -11.11
CA ARG A 189 -1.72 -2.59 -11.91
C ARG A 189 -2.72 -3.09 -12.96
N ASN A 190 -2.47 -4.25 -13.57
CA ASN A 190 -3.18 -4.73 -14.76
C ASN A 190 -4.27 -5.80 -14.51
N LYS A 191 -4.38 -6.38 -13.32
CA LYS A 191 -5.44 -7.37 -13.03
C LYS A 191 -6.79 -6.65 -13.00
N ALA A 192 -7.54 -6.71 -14.10
CA ALA A 192 -8.89 -6.18 -14.22
C ALA A 192 -9.76 -6.47 -12.96
N ILE A 193 -9.97 -5.44 -12.13
CA ILE A 193 -10.97 -5.31 -11.04
C ILE A 193 -11.00 -6.51 -10.04
N HIS A 194 -10.20 -6.46 -8.96
CA HIS A 194 -10.41 -7.17 -7.68
C HIS A 194 -10.63 -8.71 -7.65
N ARG A 195 -10.41 -9.49 -8.72
CA ARG A 195 -10.78 -10.93 -8.72
C ARG A 195 -9.71 -11.92 -8.24
N TYR A 196 -8.44 -11.52 -8.13
CA TYR A 196 -7.36 -12.47 -7.78
C TYR A 196 -6.40 -11.85 -6.75
N LEU A 197 -6.44 -12.37 -5.52
CA LEU A 197 -5.49 -12.07 -4.46
C LEU A 197 -4.13 -12.66 -4.83
N ILE A 198 -3.06 -11.86 -4.74
CA ILE A 198 -1.70 -12.35 -4.99
C ILE A 198 -1.27 -13.25 -3.84
N GLY A 199 -0.76 -14.44 -4.17
CA GLY A 199 -0.21 -15.39 -3.23
C GLY A 199 1.14 -14.91 -2.72
N ILE A 200 1.23 -14.73 -1.41
CA ILE A 200 2.45 -14.37 -0.70
C ILE A 200 2.82 -15.55 0.19
N ASP A 201 4.05 -16.04 0.03
CA ASP A 201 4.59 -17.23 0.68
C ASP A 201 3.76 -18.52 0.45
N GLU A 202 4.40 -19.69 0.49
CA GLU A 202 3.67 -20.95 0.34
C GLU A 202 2.69 -21.09 1.51
N ILE A 203 1.44 -21.49 1.24
CA ILE A 203 0.51 -22.01 2.25
C ILE A 203 1.01 -23.39 2.67
N LEU A 204 1.89 -23.42 3.65
CA LEU A 204 2.21 -24.61 4.44
C LEU A 204 1.23 -24.65 5.60
N VAL A 205 -0.07 -24.64 5.31
CA VAL A 205 -0.96 -25.32 6.25
C VAL A 205 -0.46 -26.75 6.18
N ASN A 206 -0.20 -27.40 7.32
CA ASN A 206 -0.24 -28.85 7.38
C ASN A 206 -1.69 -29.25 7.02
N THR A 207 -2.14 -29.01 5.78
CA THR A 207 -3.32 -29.64 5.23
C THR A 207 -3.00 -31.08 5.44
N HIS A 208 -3.71 -31.69 6.38
CA HIS A 208 -3.51 -33.03 6.84
C HIS A 208 -2.99 -33.86 5.69
N ARG A 209 -1.90 -34.61 5.92
CA ARG A 209 -1.64 -35.80 5.12
C ARG A 209 -2.79 -36.78 5.38
N LYS A 210 -4.01 -36.41 4.98
CA LYS A 210 -5.20 -37.22 5.01
C LYS A 210 -5.12 -37.99 3.72
N GLU A 211 -5.09 -39.31 3.83
CA GLU A 211 -5.30 -40.13 2.65
C GLU A 211 -6.62 -39.70 2.00
N LEU A 212 -6.54 -39.33 0.73
CA LEU A 212 -7.72 -39.01 -0.06
C LEU A 212 -8.63 -40.24 -0.06
N THR A 213 -9.91 -40.04 0.23
CA THR A 213 -10.88 -41.13 0.11
C THR A 213 -11.03 -41.54 -1.35
N ASN A 214 -11.53 -42.74 -1.64
CA ASN A 214 -11.73 -43.19 -3.01
C ASN A 214 -12.71 -42.29 -3.79
N LYS A 215 -13.61 -41.58 -3.09
CA LYS A 215 -14.52 -40.59 -3.67
C LYS A 215 -13.75 -39.34 -4.13
N ASP A 216 -12.85 -38.83 -3.31
CA ASP A 216 -11.99 -37.67 -3.65
C ASP A 216 -11.04 -38.02 -4.80
N LYS A 217 -10.42 -39.20 -4.77
CA LYS A 217 -9.53 -39.67 -5.86
C LYS A 217 -10.23 -39.73 -7.22
N LYS A 218 -11.49 -40.17 -7.26
CA LYS A 218 -12.31 -40.15 -8.49
C LYS A 218 -12.67 -38.73 -8.92
N MET A 219 -13.02 -37.86 -7.96
CA MET A 219 -13.37 -36.46 -8.24
C MET A 219 -12.20 -35.68 -8.86
N PHE A 220 -10.96 -35.94 -8.41
CA PHE A 220 -9.75 -35.27 -8.89
C PHE A 220 -8.96 -36.05 -9.96
N GLN A 221 -9.50 -37.17 -10.47
CA GLN A 221 -8.88 -38.03 -11.50
C GLN A 221 -7.44 -38.47 -11.19
N VAL A 222 -7.17 -38.81 -9.93
CA VAL A 222 -5.82 -39.15 -9.47
C VAL A 222 -5.55 -40.65 -9.61
N ASN A 223 -4.95 -41.06 -10.73
CA ASN A 223 -4.48 -42.43 -10.97
C ASN A 223 -2.98 -42.52 -10.62
N GLN A 224 -2.67 -42.95 -9.39
CA GLN A 224 -1.36 -43.36 -8.84
C GLN A 224 -0.06 -42.65 -9.30
N GLY A 225 0.67 -42.12 -8.31
CA GLY A 225 2.13 -41.94 -8.38
C GLY A 225 2.66 -40.56 -8.01
N HIS A 226 1.83 -39.51 -8.05
CA HIS A 226 2.27 -38.16 -7.68
C HIS A 226 1.41 -37.65 -6.53
N LYS A 227 2.07 -37.30 -5.42
CA LYS A 227 1.48 -36.41 -4.40
C LYS A 227 1.06 -35.16 -5.15
N TYR A 228 -0.24 -34.98 -5.38
CA TYR A 228 -0.77 -33.67 -5.72
C TYR A 228 -0.66 -32.81 -4.47
N SER A 229 0.52 -32.25 -4.23
CA SER A 229 0.58 -30.93 -3.66
C SER A 229 0.14 -30.00 -4.80
N VAL A 230 -1.12 -29.56 -4.80
CA VAL A 230 -1.48 -28.36 -5.56
C VAL A 230 -0.80 -27.21 -4.83
N LYS A 231 0.51 -27.09 -5.03
CA LYS A 231 1.24 -25.88 -4.73
C LYS A 231 0.86 -24.92 -5.84
N PHE A 232 -0.16 -24.09 -5.61
CA PHE A 232 -0.07 -22.76 -6.17
C PHE A 232 1.23 -22.20 -5.57
N LYS A 233 2.33 -22.29 -6.31
CA LYS A 233 3.58 -21.68 -5.88
C LYS A 233 3.25 -20.22 -5.64
N PRO A 234 3.55 -19.66 -4.46
CA PRO A 234 3.33 -18.25 -4.23
C PRO A 234 4.02 -17.47 -5.34
N GLU A 235 3.35 -16.45 -5.84
CA GLU A 235 3.92 -15.60 -6.87
C GLU A 235 5.13 -14.84 -6.32
N TYR A 236 5.11 -14.49 -5.03
CA TYR A 236 6.19 -13.76 -4.37
C TYR A 236 6.45 -14.18 -2.92
N ASN A 237 7.66 -13.91 -2.45
CA ASN A 237 8.04 -14.06 -1.04
C ASN A 237 7.81 -12.75 -0.27
N PHE A 238 7.40 -12.86 0.99
CA PHE A 238 7.19 -11.71 1.88
C PHE A 238 8.40 -10.77 1.96
N ASN A 239 9.61 -11.31 2.18
CA ASN A 239 10.82 -10.51 2.34
C ASN A 239 11.19 -9.76 1.06
N GLN A 240 10.87 -10.32 -0.12
CA GLN A 240 11.09 -9.62 -1.39
C GLN A 240 10.08 -8.49 -1.55
N LEU A 241 8.80 -8.74 -1.26
CA LEU A 241 7.76 -7.73 -1.39
C LEU A 241 7.93 -6.57 -0.41
N ILE A 242 8.30 -6.86 0.84
CA ILE A 242 8.39 -5.82 1.88
C ILE A 242 9.47 -4.78 1.56
N ILE A 243 10.59 -5.20 0.96
CA ILE A 243 11.67 -4.31 0.50
C ILE A 243 11.17 -3.40 -0.62
N ILE A 244 10.45 -3.95 -1.60
CA ILE A 244 9.86 -3.16 -2.70
C ILE A 244 8.87 -2.16 -2.11
N ILE A 245 7.99 -2.60 -1.20
CA ILE A 245 6.98 -1.77 -0.55
C ILE A 245 7.61 -0.61 0.23
N GLU A 246 8.69 -0.87 0.98
CA GLU A 246 9.41 0.17 1.72
C GLU A 246 9.92 1.27 0.77
N LYS A 247 10.51 0.89 -0.37
CA LYS A 247 10.92 1.86 -1.41
C LYS A 247 9.72 2.67 -1.93
N LEU A 248 8.60 2.00 -2.21
CA LEU A 248 7.38 2.66 -2.68
C LEU A 248 6.83 3.66 -1.65
N ILE A 249 6.85 3.30 -0.37
CA ILE A 249 6.44 4.16 0.74
C ILE A 249 7.33 5.41 0.80
N ASN A 250 8.65 5.24 0.77
CA ASN A 250 9.60 6.35 0.83
C ASN A 250 9.46 7.27 -0.40
N ASN A 251 9.21 6.70 -1.57
CA ASN A 251 8.93 7.44 -2.79
C ASN A 251 7.63 8.25 -2.69
N LEU A 252 6.57 7.67 -2.14
CA LEU A 252 5.32 8.38 -1.87
C LEU A 252 5.51 9.51 -0.86
N ASP A 253 6.21 9.27 0.25
CA ASP A 253 6.49 10.30 1.26
C ASP A 253 7.19 11.50 0.62
N LEU A 254 8.25 11.25 -0.17
CA LEU A 254 8.97 12.30 -0.89
C LEU A 254 8.05 13.04 -1.86
N MET A 255 7.32 12.31 -2.71
CA MET A 255 6.47 12.90 -3.74
C MET A 255 5.34 13.74 -3.14
N ILE A 256 4.65 13.22 -2.12
CA ILE A 256 3.53 13.92 -1.47
C ILE A 256 4.05 15.13 -0.68
N SER A 257 5.18 14.99 0.03
CA SER A 257 5.78 16.11 0.77
C SER A 257 6.14 17.26 -0.16
N GLU A 258 6.76 16.97 -1.31
CA GLU A 258 7.08 18.02 -2.28
C GLU A 258 5.85 18.56 -3.01
N LEU A 259 4.82 17.74 -3.23
CA LEU A 259 3.52 18.19 -3.76
C LEU A 259 2.88 19.23 -2.82
N MET A 260 2.97 19.02 -1.51
CA MET A 260 2.48 19.95 -0.48
C MET A 260 3.27 21.26 -0.41
N ARG A 261 4.46 21.34 -1.04
CA ARG A 261 5.30 22.55 -1.12
C ARG A 261 5.09 23.36 -2.39
N LEU A 262 4.19 22.93 -3.29
CA LEU A 262 3.87 23.69 -4.49
C LEU A 262 3.27 25.05 -4.12
N ASP A 263 3.44 26.03 -5.02
CA ASP A 263 2.98 27.39 -4.76
C ASP A 263 1.45 27.43 -4.62
N ILE A 264 0.76 26.59 -5.39
CA ILE A 264 -0.69 26.39 -5.31
C ILE A 264 -1.20 25.83 -3.97
N MET A 265 -0.31 25.25 -3.14
CA MET A 265 -0.65 24.64 -1.85
C MET A 265 -0.42 25.59 -0.66
N LYS A 266 0.19 26.76 -0.85
CA LYS A 266 0.58 27.67 0.24
C LYS A 266 -0.56 28.15 1.12
N GLU A 267 -1.75 28.33 0.54
CA GLU A 267 -2.96 28.75 1.27
C GLU A 267 -3.62 27.58 2.03
N VAL A 268 -3.16 26.35 1.81
CA VAL A 268 -3.79 25.12 2.32
C VAL A 268 -2.91 24.39 3.31
N ILE A 269 -1.60 24.55 3.21
CA ILE A 269 -0.63 23.77 3.97
C ILE A 269 0.13 24.65 4.95
N LYS A 270 0.16 24.20 6.20
CA LYS A 270 1.04 24.76 7.24
C LYS A 270 2.14 23.76 7.58
N VAL A 271 3.34 24.25 7.85
CA VAL A 271 4.42 23.44 8.43
C VAL A 271 4.22 23.45 9.95
N LYS A 272 4.15 22.27 10.56
CA LYS A 272 4.08 22.14 12.02
C LYS A 272 5.35 22.71 12.62
N GLU A 273 5.20 23.60 13.59
CA GLU A 273 6.32 24.01 14.41
C GLU A 273 6.79 22.79 15.23
N PRO A 274 8.11 22.57 15.38
CA PRO A 274 8.58 21.54 16.29
C PRO A 274 8.06 21.89 17.68
N THR A 275 7.28 20.98 18.27
CA THR A 275 6.88 21.09 19.68
C THR A 275 8.16 21.05 20.51
N SER A 276 8.51 22.21 21.09
CA SER A 276 9.61 22.42 22.04
C SER A 276 9.46 21.58 23.29
#